data_AF-A0A916C1Q5-F1
#
_entry.id   AF-A0A916C1Q5-F1
#
_cell.length_a   1.000
_cell.length_b   1.000
_cell.length_c   1.000
_cell.angle_alpha   90.00
_cell.angle_beta   90.00
_cell.angle_gamma   90.00
#
_symmetry.space_group_name_H-M   'P 1'
#
loop_
_entity.id
_entity.type
_entity.pdbx_description
1 polymer ?
#
loop_
_entity_poly.entity_id
_entity_poly.type
_entity_poly.pdbx_seq_one_letter_code
_entity_poly.pdbx_strand_id
1 'polypeptide(L)'
;MFAAALSQMLAQADGVRVVACAPTAQAAATLIAAHQPDAVIVAEADRVGAADYGSLLAVQPDLPIIRADLNADSVQVITSHRIGIRPADLLTAIAELPKRKTESERHSARRAAAAGTRRE
;
A
#
# COMPACT_ATOMS: atom_id res chain seq x y z
N MET A 1 -19.82 -6.48 -4.51
CA MET A 1 -20.20 -5.07 -4.71
C MET A 1 -19.07 -4.08 -4.43
N PHE A 2 -18.26 -4.27 -3.38
CA PHE A 2 -17.22 -3.30 -3.02
C PHE A 2 -16.15 -3.03 -4.10
N ALA A 3 -15.55 -4.07 -4.69
CA ALA A 3 -14.51 -3.89 -5.72
C ALA A 3 -14.98 -3.10 -6.96
N ALA A 4 -16.27 -3.23 -7.32
CA ALA A 4 -16.88 -2.48 -8.42
C ALA A 4 -17.06 -1.00 -8.06
N ALA A 5 -17.55 -0.71 -6.84
CA ALA A 5 -17.67 0.66 -6.34
C ALA A 5 -16.29 1.34 -6.22
N LEU A 6 -15.28 0.61 -5.74
CA LEU A 6 -13.90 1.08 -5.67
C LEU A 6 -13.33 1.37 -7.06
N SER A 7 -13.52 0.47 -8.04
CA SER A 7 -13.08 0.71 -9.41
C SER A 7 -13.76 1.93 -10.03
N GLN A 8 -15.06 2.12 -9.80
CA GLN A 8 -15.79 3.29 -10.28
C GLN A 8 -15.26 4.58 -9.65
N MET A 9 -15.02 4.59 -8.34
CA MET A 9 -14.44 5.74 -7.64
C MET A 9 -13.06 6.08 -8.20
N LEU A 10 -12.19 5.08 -8.41
CA LEU A 10 -10.85 5.29 -8.98
C LEU A 10 -10.90 5.78 -10.43
N ALA A 11 -11.88 5.34 -11.21
CA ALA A 11 -12.06 5.81 -12.59
C ALA A 11 -12.48 7.29 -12.69
N GLN A 12 -13.00 7.87 -11.60
CA GLN A 12 -13.31 9.31 -11.52
C GLN A 12 -12.15 10.15 -10.97
N ALA A 13 -11.08 9.51 -10.49
CA ALA A 13 -9.93 10.22 -9.94
C ALA A 13 -8.94 10.59 -11.05
N ASP A 14 -8.54 11.87 -11.10
CA ASP A 14 -7.44 12.29 -11.97
C ASP A 14 -6.12 11.63 -11.55
N GLY A 15 -5.38 11.10 -12.52
CA GLY A 15 -4.07 10.48 -12.29
C GLY A 15 -4.11 9.00 -11.89
N VAL A 16 -5.29 8.37 -11.83
CA VAL A 16 -5.42 6.92 -11.58
C VAL A 16 -6.08 6.24 -12.78
N ARG A 17 -5.51 5.12 -13.23
CA ARG A 17 -6.09 4.28 -14.28
C ARG A 17 -6.18 2.84 -13.80
N VAL A 18 -7.40 2.31 -13.71
CA VAL A 18 -7.64 0.89 -13.42
C VAL A 18 -7.37 0.08 -14.69
N VAL A 19 -6.25 -0.66 -14.71
CA VAL A 19 -5.83 -1.46 -15.89
C VAL A 19 -6.42 -2.87 -15.90
N ALA A 20 -6.78 -3.42 -14.74
CA ALA A 20 -7.37 -4.74 -14.61
C ALA A 20 -8.07 -4.94 -13.26
N CYS A 21 -8.97 -5.92 -13.17
CA CYS A 21 -9.58 -6.37 -11.92
C CYS A 21 -9.56 -7.89 -11.83
N ALA A 22 -9.24 -8.43 -10.65
CA ALA A 22 -9.23 -9.86 -10.39
C ALA A 22 -9.98 -10.19 -9.09
N PRO A 23 -10.75 -11.29 -9.06
CA PRO A 23 -11.46 -11.73 -7.87
C PRO A 23 -10.57 -12.51 -6.89
N THR A 24 -9.38 -12.95 -7.30
CA THR A 24 -8.45 -13.77 -6.49
C THR A 24 -7.01 -13.33 -6.69
N ALA A 25 -6.15 -13.60 -5.70
CA ALA A 25 -4.71 -13.32 -5.80
C ALA A 25 -4.05 -14.05 -6.99
N GLN A 26 -4.45 -15.30 -7.26
CA GLN A 26 -3.93 -16.07 -8.38
C GLN A 26 -4.31 -15.46 -9.74
N ALA A 27 -5.55 -14.98 -9.91
CA ALA A 27 -5.95 -14.28 -11.12
C ALA A 27 -5.22 -12.95 -11.27
N ALA A 28 -5.02 -12.23 -10.16
CA ALA A 28 -4.28 -10.98 -10.13
C ALA A 28 -2.82 -11.17 -10.53
N ALA A 29 -2.15 -12.25 -10.09
CA ALA A 29 -0.77 -12.59 -10.48
C ALA A 29 -0.59 -12.64 -12.00
N THR A 30 -1.53 -13.23 -12.73
CA THR A 30 -1.50 -13.29 -14.20
C THR A 30 -1.66 -11.90 -14.84
N LEU A 31 -2.56 -11.08 -14.29
CA LEU A 31 -2.83 -9.74 -14.79
C LEU A 31 -1.69 -8.75 -14.48
N ILE A 32 -1.01 -8.91 -13.34
CA ILE A 32 0.17 -8.12 -12.98
C ILE A 32 1.26 -8.34 -14.03
N ALA A 33 1.54 -9.59 -14.39
CA ALA A 33 2.54 -9.90 -15.42
C ALA A 33 2.17 -9.31 -16.80
N ALA A 34 0.88 -9.31 -17.15
CA ALA A 34 0.39 -8.81 -18.44
C ALA A 34 0.35 -7.28 -18.53
N HIS A 35 0.00 -6.58 -17.45
CA HIS A 35 -0.28 -5.15 -17.47
C HIS A 35 0.76 -4.28 -16.76
N GLN A 36 1.66 -4.89 -15.97
CA GLN A 36 2.70 -4.21 -15.18
C GLN A 36 2.18 -2.95 -14.45
N PRO A 37 1.19 -3.09 -13.57
CA PRO A 37 0.62 -1.95 -12.86
C PRO A 37 1.65 -1.31 -11.92
N ASP A 38 1.44 -0.03 -11.58
CA ASP A 38 2.26 0.70 -10.62
C ASP A 38 1.92 0.37 -9.16
N ALA A 39 0.71 -0.15 -8.91
CA ALA A 39 0.24 -0.59 -7.59
C ALA A 39 -0.92 -1.58 -7.71
N VAL A 40 -1.13 -2.39 -6.69
CA VAL A 40 -2.30 -3.28 -6.56
C VAL A 40 -3.12 -2.86 -5.36
N ILE A 41 -4.44 -2.73 -5.55
CA ILE A 41 -5.37 -2.47 -4.45
C ILE A 41 -6.11 -3.76 -4.12
N VAL A 42 -5.96 -4.24 -2.89
CA VAL A 42 -6.66 -5.42 -2.39
C VAL A 42 -7.80 -4.96 -1.50
N ALA A 43 -9.00 -5.20 -2.00
CA ALA A 43 -10.26 -4.88 -1.35
C ALA A 43 -10.74 -6.07 -0.49
N GLU A 44 -10.50 -6.01 0.82
CA GLU A 44 -10.91 -7.08 1.74
C GLU A 44 -12.30 -6.79 2.30
N ALA A 45 -13.26 -7.67 1.99
CA ALA A 45 -14.62 -7.60 2.51
C ALA A 45 -14.84 -8.53 3.72
N ASP A 46 -14.14 -9.67 3.78
CA ASP A 46 -14.29 -10.67 4.85
C ASP A 46 -13.02 -10.79 5.70
N ARG A 47 -13.20 -10.84 7.02
CA ARG A 47 -12.11 -10.97 8.01
C ARG A 47 -11.43 -12.35 8.02
N VAL A 48 -11.93 -13.31 7.24
CA VAL A 48 -11.63 -14.75 7.42
C VAL A 48 -10.48 -15.25 6.53
N GLY A 49 -10.00 -14.46 5.58
CA GLY A 49 -8.84 -14.82 4.76
C GLY A 49 -7.87 -13.66 4.71
N ALA A 50 -6.69 -13.82 5.31
CA ALA A 50 -5.58 -12.92 5.00
C ALA A 50 -5.35 -13.03 3.49
N ALA A 51 -5.43 -11.90 2.76
CA ALA A 51 -5.10 -11.94 1.35
C ALA A 51 -3.68 -12.49 1.17
N ASP A 52 -3.51 -13.41 0.21
CA ASP A 52 -2.20 -14.00 -0.08
C ASP A 52 -1.33 -12.99 -0.84
N TYR A 53 -0.75 -12.06 -0.09
CA TYR A 53 0.19 -11.08 -0.59
C TYR A 53 1.47 -11.74 -1.11
N GLY A 54 1.84 -12.90 -0.55
CA GLY A 54 3.03 -13.64 -0.95
C GLY A 54 3.02 -13.99 -2.44
N SER A 55 1.88 -14.48 -2.94
CA SER A 55 1.71 -14.78 -4.37
C SER A 55 1.82 -13.55 -5.27
N LEU A 56 1.33 -12.39 -4.83
CA LEU A 56 1.45 -11.13 -5.59
C LEU A 56 2.90 -10.62 -5.62
N LEU A 57 3.55 -10.64 -4.45
CA LEU A 57 4.94 -10.21 -4.29
C LEU A 57 5.94 -11.17 -4.95
N ALA A 58 5.59 -12.44 -5.13
CA ALA A 58 6.42 -13.38 -5.88
C ALA A 58 6.53 -13.00 -7.37
N VAL A 59 5.45 -12.45 -7.96
CA VAL A 59 5.43 -12.01 -9.36
C VAL A 59 6.20 -10.71 -9.53
N GLN A 60 5.90 -9.71 -8.68
CA GLN A 60 6.55 -8.41 -8.72
C GLN A 60 6.89 -7.94 -7.30
N PRO A 61 8.10 -8.25 -6.81
CA PRO A 61 8.51 -8.01 -5.43
C PRO A 61 8.54 -6.55 -5.00
N ASP A 62 8.69 -5.62 -5.96
CA ASP A 62 8.76 -4.19 -5.66
C ASP A 62 7.41 -3.49 -5.86
N LEU A 63 6.33 -4.25 -6.14
CA LEU A 63 4.99 -3.72 -6.39
C LEU A 63 4.31 -3.31 -5.08
N PRO A 64 3.95 -2.03 -4.90
CA PRO A 64 3.18 -1.60 -3.74
C PRO A 64 1.80 -2.26 -3.71
N ILE A 65 1.42 -2.78 -2.55
CA ILE A 65 0.09 -3.32 -2.29
C ILE A 65 -0.64 -2.40 -1.32
N ILE A 66 -1.80 -1.90 -1.73
CA ILE A 66 -2.69 -1.08 -0.91
C ILE A 66 -3.82 -1.99 -0.43
N ARG A 67 -3.77 -2.39 0.84
CA ARG A 67 -4.85 -3.13 1.49
C ARG A 67 -5.90 -2.13 1.97
N ALA A 68 -7.10 -2.24 1.41
CA ALA A 68 -8.28 -1.52 1.86
C ALA A 68 -9.20 -2.50 2.59
N ASP A 69 -9.18 -2.44 3.92
CA ASP A 69 -10.03 -3.26 4.78
C ASP A 69 -11.29 -2.47 5.17
N LEU A 70 -12.43 -2.90 4.64
CA LEU A 70 -13.72 -2.28 4.91
C LEU A 70 -14.14 -2.38 6.38
N ASN A 71 -13.64 -3.36 7.11
CA ASN A 71 -14.06 -3.65 8.47
C ASN A 71 -13.21 -2.95 9.53
N ALA A 72 -12.07 -2.39 9.13
CA ALA A 72 -11.08 -1.81 10.04
C ALA A 72 -10.90 -0.30 9.88
N ASP A 73 -11.71 0.35 9.02
CA ASP A 73 -11.63 1.79 8.68
C ASP A 73 -10.17 2.26 8.49
N SER A 74 -9.38 1.42 7.83
CA SER A 74 -7.95 1.65 7.67
C SER A 74 -7.47 1.16 6.32
N VAL A 75 -6.52 1.92 5.78
CA VAL A 75 -5.78 1.58 4.57
C VAL A 75 -4.34 1.31 4.98
N GLN A 76 -3.81 0.18 4.53
CA GLN A 76 -2.42 -0.18 4.76
C GLN A 76 -1.67 -0.21 3.44
N VAL A 77 -0.52 0.46 3.40
CA VAL A 77 0.39 0.37 2.26
C VAL A 77 1.50 -0.60 2.63
N ILE A 78 1.54 -1.72 1.91
CA ILE A 78 2.54 -2.76 2.04
C ILE A 78 3.52 -2.56 0.88
N THR A 79 4.75 -2.23 1.23
CA THR A 79 5.86 -2.18 0.28
C THR A 79 6.82 -3.29 0.60
N SER A 80 7.42 -3.86 -0.44
CA SER A 80 8.48 -4.84 -0.31
C SER A 80 9.59 -4.49 -1.28
N HIS A 81 10.77 -4.97 -0.97
CA HIS A 81 11.94 -4.86 -1.83
C HIS A 81 12.81 -6.09 -1.62
N ARG A 82 13.55 -6.47 -2.65
CA ARG A 82 14.53 -7.56 -2.52
C ARG A 82 15.75 -7.08 -1.74
N ILE A 83 16.14 -7.86 -0.74
CA ILE A 83 17.40 -7.70 -0.03
C ILE A 83 18.39 -8.77 -0.46
N GLY A 84 19.68 -8.45 -0.38
CA GLY A 84 20.73 -9.44 -0.62
C GLY A 84 20.70 -10.58 0.41
N ILE A 85 21.26 -11.74 0.03
CA ILE A 85 21.25 -12.94 0.88
C ILE A 85 22.27 -12.89 2.03
N ARG A 86 23.13 -11.87 2.09
CA ARG A 86 24.16 -11.79 3.13
C ARG A 86 23.52 -11.26 4.42
N PRO A 87 23.93 -11.76 5.59
CA PRO A 87 23.45 -11.24 6.87
C PRO A 87 23.63 -9.72 7.01
N ALA A 88 24.70 -9.16 6.45
CA ALA A 88 24.95 -7.72 6.46
C ALA A 88 23.88 -6.94 5.68
N ASP A 89 23.39 -7.47 4.56
CA ASP A 89 22.37 -6.81 3.73
C ASP A 89 21.04 -6.71 4.49
N LEU A 90 20.67 -7.78 5.22
CA LEU A 90 19.49 -7.78 6.10
C LEU A 90 19.59 -6.73 7.22
N LEU A 91 20.74 -6.66 7.89
CA LEU A 91 20.95 -5.69 8.97
C LEU A 91 20.91 -4.25 8.45
N THR A 92 21.47 -3.99 7.27
CA THR A 92 21.37 -2.70 6.59
C THR A 92 19.92 -2.36 6.28
N ALA A 93 19.15 -3.27 5.67
CA ALA A 93 17.74 -3.05 5.36
C ALA A 93 16.90 -2.74 6.61
N ILE A 94 17.14 -3.45 7.73
CA ILE A 94 16.49 -3.16 9.02
C ILE A 94 16.85 -1.76 9.52
N ALA A 95 18.11 -1.35 9.40
CA ALA A 95 18.59 -0.05 9.85
C ALA A 95 18.01 1.13 9.03
N GLU A 96 17.67 0.88 7.77
CA GLU A 96 17.08 1.86 6.84
C GLU A 96 15.56 2.01 6.97
N LEU A 97 14.90 1.14 7.74
CA LEU A 97 13.46 1.24 7.95
C LEU A 97 13.07 2.61 8.52
N PRO A 98 11.93 3.19 8.09
CA PRO A 98 11.45 4.47 8.57
C PRO A 98 11.40 4.50 10.10
N LYS A 99 12.21 5.36 10.71
CA LYS A 99 12.24 5.51 12.17
C LYS A 99 10.93 6.14 12.62
N ARG A 100 10.40 5.67 13.75
CA ARG A 100 9.24 6.29 14.38
C ARG A 100 9.61 7.74 14.69
N LYS A 101 8.93 8.71 14.06
CA LYS A 101 9.00 10.11 14.50
C LYS A 101 8.64 10.15 15.97
N THR A 102 9.61 10.49 16.81
CA THR A 102 9.43 10.66 18.25
C THR A 102 8.37 11.73 18.48
N GLU A 103 7.60 11.57 19.54
CA GLU A 103 6.43 12.40 19.86
C GLU A 103 6.75 13.91 19.93
N SER A 104 8.00 14.25 20.25
CA SER A 104 8.54 15.62 20.24
C SER A 104 8.51 16.30 18.86
N GLU A 105 8.79 15.57 17.79
CA GLU A 105 8.75 16.12 16.42
C GLU A 105 7.31 16.29 15.92
N ARG A 106 6.41 15.38 16.33
CA ARG A 106 4.97 15.47 16.02
C ARG A 106 4.33 16.68 16.71
N HIS A 107 4.73 16.97 17.95
CA HIS A 107 4.24 18.12 18.70
C HIS A 107 4.79 19.44 18.15
N SER A 108 6.05 19.47 17.73
CA SER A 108 6.68 20.64 17.10
C SER A 108 6.08 20.95 15.72
N ALA A 109 5.82 19.94 14.88
CA ALA A 109 5.15 20.11 13.58
C ALA A 109 3.70 20.57 13.72
N ARG A 110 2.96 20.07 14.73
CA ARG A 110 1.59 20.52 15.04
C ARG A 110 1.54 21.96 15.55
N ARG A 111 2.50 22.37 16.38
CA ARG A 111 2.61 23.77 16.85
C ARG A 111 2.98 24.74 15.73
N ALA A 112 3.85 24.34 14.80
CA ALA A 112 4.18 25.14 13.63
C ALA A 112 2.98 25.33 12.68
N ALA A 113 2.18 24.28 12.46
CA ALA A 113 0.97 24.35 11.65
C ALA A 113 -0.12 25.25 12.27
N ALA A 114 -0.29 25.24 13.60
CA ALA A 114 -1.27 26.08 14.30
C ALA A 114 -0.87 27.57 14.38
N ALA A 115 0.42 27.88 14.27
CA ALA A 115 0.92 29.26 14.31
C ALA A 115 0.84 29.97 12.94
N GLY A 116 0.75 29.22 11.84
CA GLY A 116 0.63 29.76 10.49
C GLY A 116 -0.77 30.22 10.08
N THR A 117 -1.82 29.82 10.82
CA THR A 117 -3.23 30.05 10.44
C THR A 117 -3.83 31.34 11.03
N ARG A 118 -3.01 32.29 11.51
CA ARG A 118 -3.46 33.50 12.23
C ARG A 118 -2.97 34.82 11.62
N ARG A 119 -2.63 34.83 10.33
CA ARG A 119 -2.32 36.05 9.57
C ARG A 119 -3.06 36.05 8.24
N GLU A 120 -4.36 36.30 8.30
CA GLU A 120 -5.13 36.97 7.24
C GLU A 120 -6.17 37.88 7.90
#